data_AF-A0A0P7UH60-F1
#
_entry.id   AF-A0A0P7UH60-F1
#
_cell.length_a   1.000
_cell.length_b   1.000
_cell.length_c   1.000
_cell.angle_alpha   90.00
_cell.angle_beta   90.00
_cell.angle_gamma   90.00
#
_symmetry.space_group_name_H-M   'P 1'
#
loop_
_entity.id
_entity.type
_entity.pdbx_description
1 polymer ?
#
loop_
_entity_poly.entity_id
_entity_poly.type
_entity_poly.pdbx_seq_one_letter_code
_entity_poly.pdbx_strand_id
1 'polypeptide(L)'
;MEKVPGDGDMEQRERADQLSEEEKGMIQDTWGRVYENCEDVGVSVLIRFFVNFPSAKQYFSQFRDMEDAEEMERSLQLRKHAQRVMNAINSVVENLQDPDKVSSILALVGKAHAVKHKVEPMYF
;
A
#
# COMPACT_ATOMS: atom_id res chain seq x y z
N MET A 1 5.91 31.05 -21.49
CA MET A 1 5.51 31.00 -20.07
C MET A 1 4.30 30.08 -19.98
N GLU A 2 4.52 28.80 -19.66
CA GLU A 2 3.42 27.92 -19.26
C GLU A 2 2.92 28.37 -17.89
N LYS A 3 1.60 28.51 -17.75
CA LYS A 3 0.97 28.84 -16.48
C LYS A 3 1.12 27.63 -15.56
N VAL A 4 1.82 27.83 -14.45
CA VAL A 4 1.81 26.91 -13.31
C VAL A 4 0.36 26.79 -12.83
N PRO A 5 -0.22 25.59 -12.72
CA PRO A 5 -1.54 25.41 -12.11
C PRO A 5 -1.47 25.88 -10.66
N GLY A 6 -2.37 26.81 -10.29
CA GLY A 6 -2.43 27.38 -8.96
C GLY A 6 -3.04 26.42 -7.94
N ASP A 7 -2.73 26.68 -6.66
CA ASP A 7 -3.20 26.01 -5.43
C ASP A 7 -4.67 25.51 -5.48
N GLY A 8 -5.56 26.26 -6.13
CA GLY A 8 -6.98 25.93 -6.22
C GLY A 8 -7.32 24.69 -7.06
N ASP A 9 -6.41 24.20 -7.90
CA ASP A 9 -6.59 22.95 -8.67
C ASP A 9 -6.27 21.70 -7.83
N MET A 10 -5.39 21.82 -6.82
CA MET A 10 -5.14 20.76 -5.84
C MET A 10 -6.31 20.64 -4.84
N GLU A 11 -6.79 21.75 -4.27
CA GLU A 11 -7.91 21.75 -3.32
C GLU A 11 -9.25 21.27 -3.95
N GLN A 12 -9.48 21.53 -5.25
CA GLN A 12 -10.68 21.06 -5.95
C GLN A 12 -10.63 19.56 -6.26
N ARG A 13 -9.42 19.00 -6.49
CA ARG A 13 -9.22 17.56 -6.67
C ARG A 13 -9.42 16.82 -5.34
N GLU A 14 -8.84 17.34 -4.26
CA GLU A 14 -9.00 16.81 -2.90
C GLU A 14 -10.47 16.77 -2.42
N ARG A 15 -11.32 17.68 -2.89
CA ARG A 15 -12.74 17.74 -2.50
C ARG A 15 -13.62 16.75 -3.28
N ALA A 16 -13.17 16.25 -4.43
CA ALA A 16 -13.81 15.17 -5.18
C ALA A 16 -13.35 13.77 -4.74
N ASP A 17 -12.28 13.68 -3.94
CA ASP A 17 -11.56 12.46 -3.56
C ASP A 17 -11.88 11.96 -2.13
N GLN A 18 -12.85 12.55 -1.42
CA GLN A 18 -13.23 12.10 -0.07
C GLN A 18 -14.33 11.04 -0.12
N LEU A 19 -14.04 9.87 0.46
CA LEU A 19 -14.99 8.77 0.60
C LEU A 19 -16.22 9.22 1.39
N SER A 20 -17.42 8.84 0.92
CA SER A 20 -18.66 9.00 1.68
C SER A 20 -18.67 8.10 2.92
N GLU A 21 -19.53 8.39 3.90
CA GLU A 21 -19.68 7.55 5.08
C GLU A 21 -20.12 6.12 4.73
N GLU A 22 -20.97 5.98 3.72
CA GLU A 22 -21.38 4.67 3.19
C GLU A 22 -20.21 3.93 2.55
N GLU A 23 -19.37 4.62 1.77
CA GLU A 23 -18.18 4.03 1.16
C GLU A 23 -17.16 3.58 2.21
N LYS A 24 -16.91 4.41 3.22
CA LYS A 24 -16.03 4.06 4.35
C LYS A 24 -16.55 2.82 5.09
N GLY A 25 -17.86 2.76 5.37
CA GLY A 25 -18.49 1.60 6.00
C GLY A 25 -18.31 0.32 5.18
N MET A 26 -18.57 0.38 3.87
CA MET A 26 -18.36 -0.78 2.98
C MET A 26 -16.88 -1.22 2.93
N ILE A 27 -15.94 -0.27 2.89
CA ILE A 27 -14.51 -0.58 2.91
C ILE A 27 -14.13 -1.26 4.23
N GLN A 28 -14.58 -0.74 5.37
CA GLN A 28 -14.30 -1.32 6.68
C GLN A 28 -14.86 -2.74 6.82
N ASP A 29 -16.12 -2.96 6.41
CA ASP A 29 -16.78 -4.26 6.49
C ASP A 29 -16.10 -5.31 5.59
N THR A 30 -15.76 -4.92 4.36
CA THR A 30 -15.11 -5.83 3.40
C THR A 30 -13.67 -6.11 3.79
N TRP A 31 -12.94 -5.08 4.22
CA TRP A 31 -11.56 -5.21 4.68
C TRP A 31 -11.43 -6.08 5.92
N GLY A 32 -12.38 -6.01 6.86
CA GLY A 32 -12.36 -6.85 8.06
C GLY A 32 -12.22 -8.35 7.73
N ARG A 33 -12.93 -8.82 6.70
CA ARG A 33 -12.85 -10.22 6.22
C ARG A 33 -11.51 -10.56 5.58
N VAL A 34 -10.90 -9.60 4.89
CA VAL A 34 -9.57 -9.74 4.28
C VAL A 34 -8.51 -9.85 5.37
N TYR A 35 -8.65 -9.03 6.42
CA TYR A 35 -7.66 -8.92 7.49
C TYR A 35 -7.68 -10.09 8.48
N GLU A 36 -8.80 -10.83 8.60
CA GLU A 36 -8.87 -12.08 9.39
C GLU A 36 -7.74 -13.07 9.04
N ASN A 37 -7.35 -13.13 7.76
CA ASN A 37 -6.25 -13.97 7.26
C ASN A 37 -5.11 -13.11 6.66
N CYS A 38 -4.78 -11.99 7.31
CA CYS A 38 -3.92 -10.96 6.73
C CYS A 38 -2.55 -11.47 6.26
N GLU A 39 -1.92 -12.43 6.94
CA GLU A 39 -0.62 -12.95 6.53
C GLU A 39 -0.70 -13.65 5.17
N ASP A 40 -1.57 -14.64 5.04
CA ASP A 40 -1.68 -15.44 3.80
C ASP A 40 -2.24 -14.62 2.64
N VAL A 41 -3.19 -13.72 2.92
CA VAL A 41 -3.68 -12.77 1.91
C VAL A 41 -2.57 -11.81 1.48
N GLY A 42 -1.82 -11.25 2.41
CA GLY A 42 -0.71 -10.34 2.10
C GLY A 42 0.39 -11.01 1.28
N VAL A 43 0.71 -12.27 1.59
CA VAL A 43 1.64 -13.09 0.80
C VAL A 43 1.12 -13.27 -0.62
N SER A 44 -0.16 -13.65 -0.76
CA SER A 44 -0.80 -13.84 -2.06
C SER A 44 -0.80 -12.57 -2.91
N VAL A 45 -1.06 -11.41 -2.29
CA VAL A 45 -1.00 -10.10 -2.94
C VAL A 45 0.42 -9.80 -3.43
N LEU A 46 1.44 -9.99 -2.60
CA LEU A 46 2.83 -9.72 -2.98
C LEU A 46 3.34 -10.68 -4.06
N ILE A 47 3.03 -11.97 -3.98
CA ILE A 47 3.42 -12.94 -5.02
C ILE A 47 2.78 -12.53 -6.34
N ARG A 48 1.47 -12.23 -6.36
CA ARG A 48 0.79 -11.77 -7.56
C ARG A 48 1.41 -10.49 -8.09
N PHE A 49 1.77 -9.55 -7.23
CA PHE A 49 2.46 -8.32 -7.61
C PHE A 49 3.81 -8.62 -8.29
N PHE A 50 4.67 -9.45 -7.69
CA PHE A 50 5.98 -9.77 -8.27
C PHE A 50 5.93 -10.60 -9.55
N VAL A 51 4.90 -11.44 -9.71
CA VAL A 51 4.66 -12.18 -10.96
C VAL A 51 4.29 -11.21 -12.10
N ASN A 52 3.45 -10.20 -11.83
CA ASN A 52 3.02 -9.23 -12.83
C ASN A 52 4.05 -8.10 -13.06
N PHE A 53 4.85 -7.80 -12.03
CA PHE A 53 5.86 -6.75 -12.05
C PHE A 53 7.21 -7.26 -11.51
N PRO A 54 7.92 -8.14 -12.26
CA PRO A 54 9.18 -8.73 -11.78
C PRO A 54 10.26 -7.68 -11.46
N SER A 55 10.24 -6.54 -12.16
CA SER A 55 11.14 -5.41 -11.92
C SER A 55 11.04 -4.84 -10.50
N ALA A 56 9.88 -4.96 -9.84
CA ALA A 56 9.70 -4.48 -8.47
C ALA A 56 10.51 -5.29 -7.44
N LYS A 57 10.87 -6.56 -7.75
CA LYS A 57 11.72 -7.39 -6.88
C LYS A 57 13.09 -6.75 -6.62
N GLN A 58 13.53 -5.82 -7.47
CA GLN A 58 14.80 -5.12 -7.29
C GLN A 58 14.87 -4.36 -5.95
N TYR A 59 13.76 -3.92 -5.36
CA TYR A 59 13.78 -3.21 -4.08
C TYR A 59 13.89 -4.14 -2.85
N PHE A 60 13.82 -5.45 -3.06
CA PHE A 60 13.76 -6.47 -2.01
C PHE A 60 15.01 -7.35 -2.01
N SER A 61 16.11 -6.85 -1.46
CA SER A 61 17.41 -7.55 -1.48
C SER A 61 17.41 -8.98 -0.94
N GLN A 62 16.45 -9.33 -0.08
CA GLN A 62 16.37 -10.65 0.56
C GLN A 62 15.70 -11.73 -0.30
N PHE A 63 14.95 -11.36 -1.34
CA PHE A 63 14.23 -12.31 -2.20
C PHE A 63 14.15 -11.86 -3.66
N ARG A 64 15.04 -10.95 -4.07
CA ARG A 64 15.11 -10.42 -5.44
C ARG A 64 15.26 -11.53 -6.48
N ASP A 65 16.07 -12.54 -6.14
CA ASP A 65 16.45 -13.63 -7.03
C ASP A 65 15.51 -14.84 -6.92
N MET A 66 14.47 -14.77 -6.08
CA MET A 66 13.43 -15.82 -6.03
C MET A 66 12.52 -15.66 -7.25
N GLU A 67 12.50 -16.66 -8.13
CA GLU A 67 11.64 -16.67 -9.31
C GLU A 67 10.42 -17.57 -9.12
N ASP A 68 10.55 -18.62 -8.31
CA ASP A 68 9.47 -19.56 -8.05
C ASP A 68 8.44 -19.01 -7.04
N ALA A 69 7.16 -19.14 -7.39
CA ALA A 69 6.06 -18.66 -6.55
C ALA A 69 5.95 -19.44 -5.24
N GLU A 70 6.19 -20.75 -5.26
CA GLU A 70 6.14 -21.56 -4.04
C GLU A 70 7.32 -21.25 -3.10
N GLU A 71 8.50 -20.97 -3.65
CA GLU A 71 9.64 -20.47 -2.88
C GLU A 71 9.32 -19.13 -2.19
N MET A 72 8.73 -18.19 -2.93
CA MET A 72 8.29 -16.90 -2.39
C MET A 72 7.25 -17.07 -1.27
N GLU A 73 6.29 -17.98 -1.43
CA GLU A 73 5.26 -18.27 -0.43
C GLU A 73 5.82 -18.82 0.89
N ARG A 74 6.90 -19.61 0.81
CA ARG A 74 7.60 -20.18 1.98
C ARG A 74 8.60 -19.21 2.61
N SER A 75 8.88 -18.07 1.97
CA SER A 75 9.86 -17.09 2.47
C SER A 75 9.37 -16.36 3.72
N LEU A 76 10.05 -16.60 4.85
CA LEU A 76 9.79 -15.90 6.11
C LEU A 76 9.94 -14.38 6.00
N GLN A 77 10.82 -13.90 5.12
CA GLN A 77 11.02 -12.45 4.92
C GLN A 77 9.87 -11.83 4.13
N LEU A 78 9.39 -12.52 3.09
CA LEU A 78 8.23 -12.08 2.33
C LEU A 78 6.98 -12.07 3.22
N ARG A 79 6.76 -13.11 4.02
CA ARG A 79 5.67 -13.17 5.02
C ARG A 79 5.70 -11.99 5.99
N LYS A 80 6.88 -11.66 6.54
CA LYS A 80 7.05 -10.48 7.40
C LYS A 80 6.75 -9.18 6.67
N HIS A 81 7.16 -9.04 5.41
CA HIS A 81 6.85 -7.84 4.63
C HIS A 81 5.36 -7.74 4.31
N ALA A 82 4.73 -8.83 3.88
CA ALA A 82 3.29 -8.95 3.67
C ALA A 82 2.51 -8.48 4.90
N GLN A 83 2.84 -9.00 6.08
CA GLN A 83 2.19 -8.59 7.32
C GLN A 83 2.35 -7.10 7.59
N ARG A 84 3.52 -6.50 7.33
CA ARG A 84 3.73 -5.05 7.50
C ARG A 84 2.88 -4.21 6.54
N VAL A 85 2.73 -4.65 5.29
CA VAL A 85 1.86 -3.99 4.30
C VAL A 85 0.41 -4.06 4.76
N MET A 86 -0.07 -5.25 5.10
CA MET A 86 -1.45 -5.46 5.53
C MET A 86 -1.78 -4.67 6.81
N ASN A 87 -0.87 -4.61 7.78
CA ASN A 87 -1.06 -3.82 9.01
C ASN A 87 -1.07 -2.30 8.74
N ALA A 88 -0.28 -1.82 7.78
CA ALA A 88 -0.28 -0.41 7.39
C ALA A 88 -1.62 -0.03 6.72
N ILE A 89 -2.11 -0.86 5.80
CA ILE A 89 -3.42 -0.67 5.17
C ILE A 89 -4.54 -0.79 6.23
N ASN A 90 -4.46 -1.75 7.13
CA ASN A 90 -5.43 -1.90 8.23
C ASN A 90 -5.50 -0.64 9.08
N SER A 91 -4.35 -0.09 9.46
CA SER A 91 -4.29 1.18 10.21
C SER A 91 -4.97 2.32 9.44
N VAL A 92 -4.88 2.36 8.10
CA VAL A 92 -5.59 3.37 7.29
C VAL A 92 -7.09 3.10 7.32
N VAL A 93 -7.52 1.87 7.08
CA VAL A 93 -8.94 1.48 7.03
C VAL A 93 -9.66 1.72 8.37
N GLU A 94 -9.02 1.39 9.49
CA GLU A 94 -9.55 1.66 10.84
C GLU A 94 -9.70 3.15 11.14
N ASN A 95 -8.95 4.01 10.46
CA ASN A 95 -8.90 5.45 10.71
C ASN A 95 -9.46 6.28 9.55
N LEU A 96 -10.27 5.72 8.63
CA LEU A 96 -10.85 6.46 7.50
C LEU A 96 -11.71 7.69 7.90
N GLN A 97 -12.11 7.76 9.17
CA GLN A 97 -12.84 8.90 9.74
C GLN A 97 -11.96 10.04 10.24
N ASP A 98 -10.65 9.83 10.29
CA ASP A 98 -9.65 10.80 10.73
C ASP A 98 -8.63 11.05 9.58
N PRO A 99 -8.89 12.05 8.72
CA PRO A 99 -8.03 12.37 7.59
C PRO A 99 -6.59 12.71 8.00
N ASP A 100 -6.40 13.37 9.15
CA ASP A 100 -5.08 13.73 9.65
C ASP A 100 -4.29 12.48 10.04
N LYS A 101 -4.96 11.51 10.67
CA LYS A 101 -4.36 10.22 11.01
C LYS A 101 -4.01 9.41 9.77
N VAL A 102 -4.91 9.33 8.79
CA VAL A 102 -4.66 8.66 7.50
C VAL A 102 -3.47 9.29 6.79
N SER A 103 -3.45 10.63 6.69
CA SER A 103 -2.35 11.38 6.08
C SER A 103 -1.02 11.11 6.80
N SER A 104 -1.02 11.08 8.13
CA SER A 104 0.17 10.77 8.94
C SER A 104 0.73 9.37 8.67
N ILE A 105 -0.14 8.35 8.61
CA ILE A 105 0.24 6.96 8.33
C ILE A 105 0.83 6.85 6.92
N LEU A 106 0.13 7.40 5.92
CA LEU A 106 0.56 7.36 4.53
C LEU A 106 1.86 8.13 4.31
N ALA A 107 2.04 9.29 4.95
CA ALA A 107 3.26 10.08 4.88
C ALA A 107 4.47 9.32 5.46
N LEU A 108 4.28 8.62 6.59
CA LEU A 108 5.34 7.79 7.18
C LEU A 108 5.77 6.67 6.22
N VAL A 109 4.81 5.96 5.64
CA VAL A 109 5.05 4.86 4.71
C VAL A 109 5.68 5.38 3.42
N GLY A 110 5.12 6.44 2.82
CA GLY A 110 5.62 7.05 1.59
C GLY A 110 7.05 7.58 1.74
N LYS A 111 7.36 8.27 2.85
CA LYS A 111 8.73 8.76 3.13
C LYS A 111 9.74 7.62 3.24
N ALA A 112 9.38 6.51 3.90
CA ALA A 112 10.25 5.35 3.99
C ALA A 112 10.51 4.75 2.59
N HIS A 113 9.48 4.61 1.77
CA HIS A 113 9.63 4.08 0.42
C HIS A 113 10.47 4.99 -0.48
N ALA A 114 10.26 6.30 -0.44
CA ALA A 114 11.01 7.26 -1.25
C ALA A 114 12.48 7.41 -0.82
N VAL A 115 12.73 7.58 0.49
CA VAL A 115 14.07 7.97 0.98
C VAL A 115 14.93 6.76 1.33
N LYS A 116 14.37 5.78 2.05
CA LYS A 116 15.12 4.64 2.55
C LYS A 116 15.21 3.51 1.52
N HIS A 117 14.08 3.16 0.92
CA HIS A 117 13.99 2.02 0.01
C HIS A 117 14.15 2.42 -1.46
N LYS A 118 14.02 3.71 -1.78
CA LYS A 118 14.16 4.28 -3.12
C LYS A 118 13.27 3.57 -4.16
N VAL A 119 12.07 3.20 -3.74
CA VAL A 119 11.07 2.55 -4.60
C VAL A 119 10.49 3.60 -5.54
N GLU A 120 10.41 3.26 -6.82
CA GLU A 120 9.76 4.13 -7.80
C GLU A 120 8.25 4.28 -7.46
N PRO A 121 7.70 5.50 -7.50
CA PRO A 121 6.29 5.73 -7.15
C PRO A 121 5.28 4.97 -8.01
N MET A 122 5.67 4.50 -9.20
CA MET A 122 4.78 3.74 -10.11
C MET A 122 4.34 2.37 -9.58
N TYR A 123 4.94 1.89 -8.48
CA TYR A 123 4.62 0.60 -7.87
C TYR A 123 3.61 0.69 -6.71
N PHE A 124 3.04 1.87 -6.45
CA PHE A 124 1.96 2.11 -5.47
C PHE A 124 0.65 2.37 -6.21
#